data_AF-A0A1Y0ISL2-F1
#
_entry.id   AF-A0A1Y0ISL2-F1
#
_cell.length_a   1.000
_cell.length_b   1.000
_cell.length_c   1.000
_cell.angle_alpha   90.00
_cell.angle_beta   90.00
_cell.angle_gamma   90.00
#
_symmetry.space_group_name_H-M   'P 1'
#
loop_
_entity.id
_entity.type
_entity.pdbx_description
1 polymer ?
#
loop_
_entity_poly.entity_id
_entity_poly.type
_entity_poly.pdbx_seq_one_letter_code
_entity_poly.pdbx_strand_id
1 'polypeptide(L)'
;MSSMRKWFQMLRSQQGFTLIELAVVVFVISVLIAIALPNLRGTGEKAQTVTCEGNQRLLRAQLENYYLIENSYPAGATDTERLEAMVDRGYLQSLPSCPGGGTYAITVAADGKSVVLDCPVHGALGQ
;
A
#
# COMPACT_ATOMS: atom_id res chain seq x y z
N MET A 1 69.63 20.99 -2.11
CA MET A 1 68.94 19.83 -2.70
C MET A 1 68.84 18.63 -1.72
N SER A 2 68.35 18.83 -0.49
CA SER A 2 68.28 17.76 0.55
C SER A 2 66.86 17.52 1.09
N SER A 3 65.95 18.49 0.97
CA SER A 3 64.65 18.43 1.66
C SER A 3 63.52 17.69 0.90
N MET A 4 63.76 17.24 -0.33
CA MET A 4 62.69 16.65 -1.17
C MET A 4 62.53 15.13 -1.00
N ARG A 5 63.50 14.43 -0.41
CA ARG A 5 63.44 12.97 -0.20
C ARG A 5 62.57 12.54 0.99
N LYS A 6 62.32 13.44 1.96
CA LYS A 6 61.56 13.11 3.19
C LYS A 6 60.05 12.94 2.95
N TRP A 7 59.48 13.60 1.94
CA TRP A 7 58.04 13.54 1.66
C TRP A 7 57.58 12.19 1.09
N PHE A 8 58.41 11.55 0.26
CA PHE A 8 58.07 10.24 -0.33
C PHE A 8 58.15 9.09 0.70
N GLN A 9 58.90 9.26 1.80
CA GLN A 9 59.01 8.25 2.86
C GLN A 9 57.78 8.19 3.78
N MET A 10 56.95 9.25 3.85
CA MET A 10 55.72 9.24 4.65
C MET A 10 54.53 8.54 3.96
N LEU A 11 54.58 8.31 2.64
CA LEU A 11 53.52 7.62 1.90
C LEU A 11 53.60 6.08 1.98
N ARG A 12 54.65 5.54 2.61
CA ARG A 12 54.96 4.11 2.60
C ARG A 12 54.46 3.33 3.83
N SER A 13 53.71 3.98 4.72
CA SER A 13 53.05 3.32 5.86
C SER A 13 51.54 3.08 5.64
N GLN A 14 51.11 2.92 4.38
CA GLN A 14 49.75 2.47 4.09
C GLN A 14 49.67 0.98 4.42
N GLN A 15 49.18 0.67 5.63
CA GLN A 15 48.80 -0.68 6.00
C GLN A 15 47.60 -1.08 5.12
N GLY A 16 47.78 -2.12 4.30
CA GLY A 16 46.72 -2.64 3.44
C GLY A 16 45.67 -3.40 4.25
N PHE A 17 44.42 -3.32 3.80
CA PHE A 17 43.30 -4.09 4.35
C PHE A 17 43.60 -5.59 4.24
N THR A 18 43.41 -6.34 5.31
CA THR A 18 43.55 -7.79 5.29
C THR A 18 42.31 -8.43 4.66
N LEU A 19 42.47 -9.61 4.03
CA LEU A 19 41.33 -10.36 3.49
C LEU A 19 40.31 -10.72 4.60
N ILE A 20 40.79 -10.93 5.82
CA ILE A 20 39.93 -11.29 6.96
C ILE A 20 39.08 -10.10 7.44
N GLU A 21 39.62 -8.87 7.43
CA GLU A 21 38.85 -7.67 7.76
C GLU A 21 37.70 -7.45 6.78
N LEU A 22 37.94 -7.64 5.48
CA LEU A 22 36.88 -7.55 4.49
C LEU A 22 35.84 -8.69 4.66
N ALA A 23 36.29 -9.91 4.93
CA ALA A 23 35.41 -11.06 5.09
C ALA A 23 34.44 -10.89 6.27
N VAL A 24 34.91 -10.38 7.41
CA VAL A 24 34.06 -10.13 8.59
C VAL A 24 33.02 -9.05 8.31
N VAL A 25 33.37 -7.99 7.56
CA VAL A 25 32.43 -6.92 7.21
C VAL A 25 31.28 -7.44 6.36
N VAL A 26 31.58 -8.20 5.31
CA VAL A 26 30.54 -8.76 4.42
C VAL A 26 29.68 -9.80 5.17
N PHE A 27 30.30 -10.57 6.07
CA PHE A 27 29.58 -11.48 6.97
C PHE A 27 28.53 -10.72 7.82
N VAL A 28 28.93 -9.65 8.51
CA VAL A 28 28.00 -8.85 9.33
C VAL A 28 26.89 -8.21 8.46
N ILE A 29 27.23 -7.63 7.29
CA ILE A 29 26.23 -7.02 6.39
C ILE A 29 25.19 -8.05 5.93
N SER A 30 25.61 -9.27 5.59
CA SER A 30 24.69 -10.33 5.15
C SER A 30 23.68 -10.73 6.21
N VAL A 31 24.11 -10.82 7.48
CA VAL A 31 23.23 -11.12 8.63
C VAL A 31 22.23 -9.99 8.83
N LEU A 32 22.67 -8.72 8.74
CA LEU A 32 21.78 -7.56 8.88
C LEU A 32 20.70 -7.53 7.78
N ILE A 33 21.08 -7.77 6.52
CA ILE A 33 20.13 -7.80 5.39
C ILE A 33 19.12 -8.94 5.56
N ALA A 34 19.57 -10.13 6.00
CA ALA A 34 18.70 -11.28 6.22
C ALA A 34 17.58 -11.00 7.26
N ILE A 35 17.87 -10.19 8.29
CA ILE A 35 16.90 -9.80 9.30
C ILE A 35 16.02 -8.62 8.82
N ALA A 36 16.58 -7.69 8.05
CA ALA A 36 15.88 -6.47 7.64
C ALA A 36 14.87 -6.67 6.49
N LEU A 37 15.21 -7.45 5.47
CA LEU A 37 14.36 -7.66 4.29
C LEU A 37 12.98 -8.27 4.53
N PRO A 38 12.77 -9.28 5.40
CA PRO A 38 11.44 -9.87 5.59
C PRO A 38 10.40 -8.85 6.08
N ASN A 39 10.82 -7.86 6.87
CA ASN A 39 9.94 -6.82 7.40
C ASN A 39 9.44 -5.83 6.33
N LEU A 40 10.10 -5.74 5.17
CA LEU A 40 9.73 -4.80 4.11
C LEU A 40 8.66 -5.35 3.16
N ARG A 41 8.54 -6.69 3.03
CA ARG A 41 7.62 -7.30 2.06
C ARG A 41 6.17 -7.37 2.56
N GLY A 42 5.95 -7.56 3.86
CA GLY A 42 4.61 -7.72 4.43
C GLY A 42 3.83 -6.42 4.66
N THR A 43 4.51 -5.27 4.71
CA THR A 43 3.87 -3.98 5.02
C THR A 43 3.06 -3.44 3.83
N GLY A 44 3.51 -3.69 2.60
CA GLY A 44 2.83 -3.23 1.39
C GLY A 44 1.44 -3.87 1.23
N GLU A 45 1.37 -5.19 1.31
CA GLU A 45 0.12 -5.95 1.15
C GLU A 45 -0.89 -5.60 2.24
N LYS A 46 -0.45 -5.53 3.51
CA LYS A 46 -1.33 -5.10 4.61
C LYS A 46 -1.83 -3.67 4.45
N ALA A 47 -0.99 -2.75 3.98
CA ALA A 47 -1.40 -1.38 3.72
C ALA A 47 -2.45 -1.32 2.59
N GLN A 48 -2.33 -2.17 1.57
CA GLN A 48 -3.32 -2.28 0.49
C GLN A 48 -4.66 -2.79 1.02
N THR A 49 -4.66 -3.84 1.86
CA THR A 49 -5.89 -4.36 2.49
C THR A 49 -6.58 -3.29 3.35
N VAL A 50 -5.83 -2.64 4.24
CA VAL A 50 -6.36 -1.60 5.14
C VAL A 50 -6.93 -0.41 4.36
N THR A 51 -6.24 0.01 3.29
CA THR A 51 -6.73 1.09 2.42
C THR A 51 -7.99 0.68 1.68
N CYS A 52 -8.04 -0.57 1.18
CA CYS A 52 -9.22 -1.11 0.50
C CYS A 52 -10.43 -1.18 1.43
N GLU A 53 -10.26 -1.68 2.65
CA GLU A 53 -11.31 -1.67 3.68
C GLU A 53 -11.77 -0.25 4.01
N GLY A 54 -10.83 0.70 4.15
CA GLY A 54 -11.15 2.11 4.39
C GLY A 54 -12.04 2.70 3.29
N ASN A 55 -11.70 2.45 2.03
CA ASN A 55 -12.50 2.86 0.88
C ASN A 55 -13.90 2.20 0.91
N GLN A 56 -13.99 0.91 1.22
CA GLN A 56 -15.28 0.22 1.35
C GLN A 56 -16.13 0.83 2.48
N ARG A 57 -15.54 1.17 3.65
CA ARG A 57 -16.29 1.82 4.74
C ARG A 57 -16.81 3.19 4.34
N LEU A 58 -15.99 3.97 3.62
CA LEU A 58 -16.40 5.26 3.07
C LEU A 58 -17.58 5.11 2.10
N LEU A 59 -17.46 4.20 1.12
CA LEU A 59 -18.52 3.94 0.16
C LEU A 59 -19.81 3.47 0.84
N ARG A 60 -19.72 2.58 1.83
CA ARG A 60 -20.88 2.12 2.61
C ARG A 60 -21.58 3.28 3.31
N ALA A 61 -20.83 4.14 3.99
CA ALA A 61 -21.40 5.30 4.66
C ALA A 61 -22.12 6.23 3.67
N GLN A 62 -21.55 6.44 2.48
CA GLN A 62 -22.21 7.26 1.45
C GLN A 62 -23.42 6.58 0.83
N LEU A 63 -23.41 5.25 0.67
CA LEU A 63 -24.58 4.49 0.21
C LEU A 63 -25.72 4.54 1.23
N GLU A 64 -25.41 4.46 2.53
CA GLU A 64 -26.37 4.64 3.61
C GLU A 64 -26.94 6.07 3.61
N ASN A 65 -26.09 7.09 3.46
CA ASN A 65 -26.54 8.49 3.31
C ASN A 65 -27.45 8.68 2.08
N TYR A 66 -27.09 8.08 0.94
CA TYR A 66 -27.90 8.11 -0.27
C TYR A 66 -29.27 7.49 0.00
N TYR A 67 -29.33 6.33 0.65
CA TYR A 67 -30.61 5.69 1.01
C TYR A 67 -31.45 6.56 1.95
N LEU A 68 -30.84 7.24 2.93
CA LEU A 68 -31.55 8.12 3.86
C LEU A 68 -32.22 9.32 3.18
N ILE A 69 -31.62 9.86 2.12
CA ILE A 69 -32.13 11.03 1.41
C ILE A 69 -33.05 10.61 0.24
N GLU A 70 -32.63 9.63 -0.53
CA GLU A 70 -33.25 9.21 -1.80
C GLU A 70 -34.22 8.03 -1.64
N ASN A 71 -34.34 7.47 -0.43
CA ASN A 71 -35.18 6.32 -0.08
C ASN A 71 -34.98 5.07 -0.97
N SER A 72 -33.82 4.99 -1.63
CA SER A 72 -33.46 3.92 -2.55
C SER A 72 -31.95 3.87 -2.66
N TYR A 73 -31.39 2.76 -3.12
CA TYR A 73 -29.96 2.70 -3.50
C TYR A 73 -29.76 3.18 -4.95
N PRO A 74 -28.54 3.60 -5.32
CA PRO A 74 -28.26 4.04 -6.69
C PRO A 74 -28.62 2.97 -7.71
N ALA A 75 -29.31 3.39 -8.77
CA ALA A 75 -29.71 2.54 -9.88
C ALA A 75 -28.67 2.59 -11.01
N GLY A 76 -28.45 1.47 -11.67
CA GLY A 76 -27.51 1.30 -12.77
C GLY A 76 -27.51 -0.15 -13.22
N ALA A 77 -27.10 -0.44 -14.46
CA ALA A 77 -27.03 -1.80 -14.97
C ALA A 77 -25.77 -2.52 -14.44
N THR A 78 -24.75 -1.76 -14.07
CA THR A 78 -23.47 -2.23 -13.52
C THR A 78 -23.15 -1.54 -12.18
N ASP A 79 -22.31 -2.15 -11.35
CA ASP A 79 -21.88 -1.55 -10.09
C ASP A 79 -21.11 -0.24 -10.28
N THR A 80 -20.37 -0.12 -11.39
CA THR A 80 -19.66 1.11 -11.76
C THR A 80 -20.64 2.24 -12.06
N GLU A 81 -21.68 2.02 -12.87
CA GLU A 81 -22.70 3.04 -13.14
C GLU A 81 -23.44 3.46 -11.88
N ARG A 82 -23.71 2.51 -10.98
CA ARG A 82 -24.37 2.80 -9.68
C ARG A 82 -23.51 3.73 -8.83
N LEU A 83 -22.19 3.50 -8.78
CA LEU A 83 -21.27 4.36 -8.04
C LEU A 83 -21.02 5.70 -8.74
N GLU A 84 -20.99 5.74 -10.07
CA GLU A 84 -20.88 6.98 -10.84
C GLU A 84 -22.09 7.89 -10.62
N ALA A 85 -23.30 7.33 -10.51
CA ALA A 85 -24.49 8.09 -10.15
C ALA A 85 -24.37 8.79 -8.78
N MET A 86 -23.58 8.25 -7.85
CA MET A 86 -23.29 8.90 -6.57
C MET A 86 -22.32 10.08 -6.71
N VAL A 87 -21.39 10.01 -7.67
CA VAL A 87 -20.47 11.10 -8.00
C VAL A 87 -21.26 12.26 -8.63
N ASP A 88 -22.13 11.96 -9.58
CA ASP A 88 -22.97 12.97 -10.26
C ASP A 88 -23.90 13.70 -9.28
N ARG A 89 -24.39 12.99 -8.26
CA ARG A 89 -25.21 13.58 -7.20
C ARG A 89 -24.41 14.21 -6.04
N GLY A 90 -23.08 14.16 -6.11
CA GLY A 90 -22.20 14.82 -5.13
C GLY A 90 -22.04 14.09 -3.79
N TYR A 91 -22.45 12.82 -3.69
CA TYR A 91 -22.18 11.99 -2.50
C TYR A 91 -20.71 11.53 -2.45
N LEU A 92 -20.05 11.48 -3.62
CA LEU A 92 -18.63 11.15 -3.76
C LEU A 92 -17.94 12.22 -4.62
N GLN A 93 -16.72 12.59 -4.24
CA GLN A 93 -15.90 13.51 -5.04
C GLN A 93 -15.30 12.82 -6.28
N SER A 94 -14.96 11.54 -6.13
CA SER A 94 -14.43 10.69 -7.17
C SER A 94 -14.61 9.23 -6.78
N LEU A 95 -14.60 8.35 -7.76
CA LEU A 95 -14.65 6.91 -7.50
C LEU A 95 -13.29 6.43 -6.92
N PRO A 96 -13.24 5.91 -5.68
CA PRO A 96 -12.00 5.35 -5.16
C PRO A 96 -11.63 4.09 -5.93
N SER A 97 -10.35 3.92 -6.23
CA SER A 97 -9.81 2.69 -6.83
C SER A 97 -9.15 1.83 -5.76
N CYS A 98 -9.26 0.51 -5.88
CA CYS A 98 -8.55 -0.40 -4.99
C CYS A 98 -7.04 -0.32 -5.29
N PRO A 99 -6.17 -0.24 -4.26
CA PRO A 99 -4.72 -0.17 -4.47
C PRO A 99 -4.12 -1.44 -5.10
N GLY A 100 -4.88 -2.55 -5.09
CA GLY A 100 -4.55 -3.78 -5.81
C GLY A 100 -5.14 -3.87 -7.23
N GLY A 101 -5.79 -2.81 -7.73
CA GLY A 101 -6.34 -2.73 -9.09
C GLY A 101 -7.76 -3.29 -9.28
N GLY A 102 -8.46 -3.62 -8.21
CA GLY A 102 -9.87 -4.05 -8.25
C GLY A 102 -10.89 -2.90 -8.30
N THR A 103 -12.12 -3.22 -8.69
CA THR A 103 -13.31 -2.36 -8.55
C THR A 103 -14.14 -2.79 -7.33
N TYR A 104 -15.10 -1.96 -6.93
CA TYR A 104 -16.01 -2.26 -5.83
C TYR A 104 -17.36 -2.71 -6.37
N ALA A 105 -17.84 -3.86 -5.92
CA ALA A 105 -19.15 -4.40 -6.25
C ALA A 105 -20.15 -4.11 -5.13
N ILE A 106 -21.39 -3.71 -5.48
CA ILE A 106 -22.42 -3.34 -4.52
C ILE A 106 -23.52 -4.40 -4.53
N THR A 107 -23.60 -5.20 -3.46
CA THR A 107 -24.73 -6.12 -3.27
C THR A 107 -25.69 -5.55 -2.24
N VAL A 108 -26.93 -5.29 -2.63
CA VAL A 108 -28.00 -4.95 -1.68
C VAL A 108 -28.56 -6.26 -1.13
N ALA A 109 -28.61 -6.39 0.19
CA ALA A 109 -29.13 -7.58 0.82
C ALA A 109 -30.65 -7.71 0.59
N ALA A 110 -31.18 -8.91 0.81
CA ALA A 110 -32.60 -9.22 0.59
C ALA A 110 -33.55 -8.40 1.49
N ASP A 111 -33.05 -7.78 2.55
CA ASP A 111 -33.81 -6.86 3.39
C ASP A 111 -34.10 -5.50 2.72
N GLY A 112 -33.47 -5.23 1.57
CA GLY A 112 -33.56 -3.97 0.83
C GLY A 112 -32.95 -2.76 1.56
N LYS A 113 -32.30 -2.98 2.71
CA LYS A 113 -31.87 -1.93 3.64
C LYS A 113 -30.38 -2.01 3.96
N SER A 114 -29.77 -3.19 3.91
CA SER A 114 -28.33 -3.34 4.11
C SER A 114 -27.59 -3.50 2.79
N VAL A 115 -26.38 -2.95 2.74
CA VAL A 115 -25.51 -3.02 1.58
C VAL A 115 -24.18 -3.65 1.96
N VAL A 116 -23.73 -4.57 1.11
CA VAL A 116 -22.44 -5.25 1.23
C VAL A 116 -21.58 -4.81 0.07
N LEU A 117 -20.35 -4.38 0.40
CA LEU A 117 -19.33 -4.04 -0.57
C LEU A 117 -18.31 -5.16 -0.65
N ASP A 118 -18.02 -5.58 -1.87
CA ASP A 118 -17.02 -6.59 -2.18
C ASP A 118 -15.93 -6.00 -3.10
N CYS A 119 -14.70 -6.46 -2.90
CA CYS A 119 -13.59 -6.18 -3.79
C CYS A 119 -12.99 -7.51 -4.26
N PRO A 120 -12.82 -7.75 -5.56
CA PRO A 120 -12.32 -9.03 -6.06
C PRO A 120 -10.87 -9.33 -5.65
N VAL A 121 -10.12 -8.33 -5.17
CA VAL A 121 -8.71 -8.47 -4.75
C VAL A 121 -8.57 -8.75 -3.26
N HIS A 122 -9.36 -8.09 -2.42
CA HIS A 122 -9.22 -8.14 -0.96
C HIS A 122 -10.44 -8.73 -0.23
N GLY A 123 -11.51 -9.07 -0.95
CA GLY A 123 -12.75 -9.61 -0.41
C GLY A 123 -13.75 -8.56 0.08
N ALA A 124 -14.74 -9.03 0.83
CA ALA A 124 -15.81 -8.18 1.34
C ALA A 124 -15.42 -7.44 2.62
N LEU A 125 -16.07 -6.30 2.83
CA LEU A 125 -15.84 -5.47 4.02
C LEU A 125 -16.08 -6.26 5.32
N GLY A 126 -15.02 -6.47 6.11
CA GLY A 126 -15.09 -7.07 7.45
C GLY A 126 -14.91 -8.59 7.50
N GLN A 127 -14.36 -9.20 6.45
CA GLN A 127 -13.85 -10.57 6.46
C GLN A 127 -12.39 -10.67 6.95
#